data_AF-Q9D9C2-F1
#
_entry.id   AF-Q9D9C2-F1
#
_cell.length_a   1.000
_cell.length_b   1.000
_cell.length_c   1.000
_cell.angle_alpha   90.00
_cell.angle_beta   90.00
_cell.angle_gamma   90.00
#
_symmetry.space_group_name_H-M   'P 1'
#
loop_
_entity.id
_entity.type
_entity.pdbx_description
1 polymer ?
#
loop_
_entity_poly.entity_id
_entity_poly.type
_entity_poly.pdbx_seq_one_letter_code
_entity_poly.pdbx_strand_id
1 'polypeptide(L)'
;MSDLAPSNLPAQQEVLRTLALLLTRDDNEVSEAVTLYLAAASKNEHFREKALLYYCEALTKANLQLQKAACLALKSLEATESIKMLVTLCQSDTEEIRTVASETLLSLGEDGRLAYEQLDKFPRDCVKVGGRHGTEVATAF
;
A
#
# COMPACT_ATOMS: atom_id res chain seq x y z
N MET A 1 25.18 5.49 20.88
CA MET A 1 24.18 4.69 20.13
C MET A 1 23.10 4.34 21.12
N SER A 2 22.00 5.07 21.09
CA SER A 2 20.89 4.87 22.02
C SER A 2 20.09 3.67 21.53
N ASP A 3 20.01 2.63 22.36
CA ASP A 3 19.16 1.48 22.15
C ASP A 3 17.75 1.93 21.78
N LEU A 4 17.32 1.52 20.59
CA LEU A 4 15.94 1.67 20.13
C LEU A 4 15.08 0.66 20.91
N ALA A 5 14.85 0.93 22.19
CA ALA A 5 13.99 0.10 23.01
C ALA A 5 12.57 0.12 22.42
N PRO A 6 11.99 -1.04 22.04
CA PRO A 6 10.69 -1.12 21.35
C PRO A 6 9.49 -0.73 22.22
N SER A 7 9.71 -0.35 23.48
CA SER A 7 8.68 0.01 24.45
C SER A 7 8.18 1.46 24.34
N ASN A 8 8.87 2.35 23.62
CA ASN A 8 8.51 3.77 23.51
C ASN A 8 8.39 4.26 22.06
N LEU A 9 8.05 3.38 21.11
CA LEU A 9 8.01 3.72 19.69
C LEU A 9 6.86 4.72 19.40
N PRO A 10 7.16 5.96 18.96
CA PRO A 10 6.12 6.93 18.66
C PRO A 10 5.40 6.53 17.37
N ALA A 11 4.20 5.96 17.50
CA ALA A 11 3.29 5.72 16.38
C ALA A 11 2.56 7.01 15.95
N GLN A 12 3.28 8.14 15.92
CA GLN A 12 2.75 9.40 15.41
C GLN A 12 2.62 9.29 13.88
N GLN A 13 1.53 9.82 13.33
CA GLN A 13 1.21 9.69 11.90
C GLN A 13 2.34 10.19 10.99
N GLU A 14 3.04 11.25 11.38
CA GLU A 14 4.17 11.80 10.62
C GLU A 14 5.37 10.85 10.56
N VAL A 15 5.64 10.12 11.65
CA VAL A 15 6.69 9.10 11.71
C VAL A 15 6.34 7.94 10.79
N LEU A 16 5.12 7.42 10.89
CA LEU A 16 4.63 6.34 10.04
C LEU A 16 4.64 6.74 8.55
N ARG A 17 4.20 7.96 8.24
CA ARG A 17 4.28 8.51 6.88
C ARG A 17 5.71 8.52 6.38
N THR A 18 6.65 9.02 7.19
CA THR A 18 8.05 9.15 6.80
C THR A 18 8.66 7.78 6.55
N LEU A 19 8.44 6.82 7.46
CA LEU A 19 8.91 5.44 7.30
C LEU A 19 8.39 4.81 6.01
N ALA A 20 7.09 4.93 5.72
CA ALA A 20 6.53 4.41 4.49
C ALA A 20 7.15 5.06 3.23
N LEU A 21 7.37 6.38 3.23
CA LEU A 21 8.01 7.07 2.10
C LEU A 21 9.49 6.71 1.93
N LEU A 22 10.17 6.34 3.01
CA LEU A 22 11.56 5.84 2.93
C LEU A 22 11.62 4.46 2.25
N LEU A 23 10.60 3.62 2.38
CA LEU A 23 10.52 2.31 1.71
C LEU A 23 10.42 2.43 0.18
N THR A 24 9.96 3.56 -0.35
CA THR A 24 9.82 3.80 -1.79
C THR A 24 11.01 4.51 -2.42
N ARG A 25 12.09 4.75 -1.67
CA ARG A 25 13.30 5.39 -2.23
C ARG A 25 14.16 4.37 -2.95
N ASP A 26 14.90 4.83 -3.96
CA ASP A 26 15.90 4.05 -4.70
C ASP A 26 17.20 3.82 -3.89
N ASP A 27 17.05 3.56 -2.59
CA ASP A 27 18.15 3.28 -1.67
C ASP A 27 17.82 1.99 -0.92
N ASN A 28 18.48 0.90 -1.33
CA ASN A 28 18.20 -0.44 -0.83
C ASN A 28 18.63 -0.60 0.64
N GLU A 29 19.68 0.09 1.08
CA GLU A 29 20.12 0.03 2.49
C GLU A 29 19.09 0.70 3.40
N VAL A 30 18.57 1.86 2.97
CA VAL A 30 17.54 2.58 3.72
C VAL A 30 16.22 1.80 3.75
N SER A 31 15.78 1.26 2.62
CA SER A 31 14.52 0.51 2.56
C SER A 31 14.58 -0.79 3.37
N GLU A 32 15.72 -1.50 3.34
CA GLU A 32 15.95 -2.69 4.17
C GLU A 32 15.97 -2.34 5.66
N ALA A 33 16.69 -1.29 6.06
CA ALA A 33 16.72 -0.85 7.46
C ALA A 33 15.33 -0.47 7.98
N VAL A 34 14.51 0.22 7.17
CA VAL A 34 13.14 0.59 7.55
C VAL A 34 12.23 -0.64 7.61
N THR A 35 12.40 -1.60 6.70
CA THR A 35 11.66 -2.88 6.71
C THR A 35 11.94 -3.65 8.00
N LEU A 36 13.22 -3.80 8.36
CA LEU A 36 13.63 -4.44 9.61
C LEU A 36 13.11 -3.72 10.85
N TYR A 37 13.14 -2.38 10.84
CA TYR A 37 12.57 -1.58 11.92
C TYR A 37 11.06 -1.80 12.07
N LEU A 38 10.29 -1.77 10.98
CA LEU A 38 8.84 -1.99 11.01
C LEU A 38 8.50 -3.41 11.48
N ALA A 39 9.25 -4.41 11.02
CA ALA A 39 9.08 -5.81 11.44
C ALA A 39 9.43 -6.02 12.93
N ALA A 40 10.44 -5.30 13.45
CA ALA A 40 10.75 -5.33 14.88
C ALA A 40 9.69 -4.59 15.71
N ALA A 41 9.25 -3.43 15.23
CA ALA A 41 8.25 -2.59 15.88
C ALA A 41 6.86 -3.21 15.90
N SER A 42 6.51 -4.04 14.91
CA SER A 42 5.22 -4.75 14.83
C SER A 42 5.00 -5.75 15.97
N LYS A 43 6.07 -6.17 16.66
CA LYS A 43 5.98 -7.00 17.87
C LYS A 43 5.35 -6.27 19.05
N ASN A 44 5.29 -4.93 19.00
CA ASN A 44 4.54 -4.12 19.95
C ASN A 44 3.11 -3.93 19.42
N GLU A 45 2.13 -4.51 20.12
CA GLU A 45 0.72 -4.51 19.70
C GLU A 45 0.16 -3.10 19.48
N HIS A 46 0.45 -2.15 20.36
CA HIS A 46 -0.03 -0.76 20.26
C HIS A 46 0.56 -0.03 19.07
N PHE A 47 1.85 -0.25 18.80
CA PHE A 47 2.48 0.29 17.59
C PHE A 47 1.87 -0.33 16.34
N ARG A 48 1.73 -1.66 16.32
CA ARG A 48 1.18 -2.40 15.17
C ARG A 48 -0.24 -1.97 14.84
N GLU A 49 -1.11 -1.84 15.84
CA GLU A 49 -2.50 -1.39 15.65
C GLU A 49 -2.55 0.00 15.01
N LYS A 50 -1.80 0.96 15.56
CA LYS A 50 -1.75 2.32 15.02
C LYS A 50 -1.16 2.37 13.61
N ALA A 51 -0.10 1.61 13.37
CA ALA A 51 0.54 1.53 12.06
C ALA A 51 -0.40 0.90 11.02
N LEU A 52 -1.09 -0.19 11.38
CA LEU A 52 -2.09 -0.84 10.56
C LEU A 52 -3.21 0.14 10.18
N LEU A 53 -3.82 0.80 11.17
CA LEU A 53 -4.89 1.77 10.93
C LEU A 53 -4.43 2.89 9.99
N TYR A 54 -3.25 3.45 10.25
CA TYR A 54 -2.70 4.54 9.44
C TYR A 54 -2.42 4.10 7.98
N TYR A 55 -1.74 2.97 7.78
CA TYR A 55 -1.41 2.51 6.43
C TYR A 55 -2.65 2.06 5.67
N CYS A 56 -3.60 1.44 6.36
CA CYS A 56 -4.92 1.15 5.80
C CYS A 56 -5.64 2.43 5.35
N GLU A 57 -5.65 3.48 6.16
CA GLU A 57 -6.23 4.77 5.76
C GLU A 57 -5.48 5.36 4.55
N ALA A 58 -4.15 5.25 4.52
CA ALA A 58 -3.29 5.72 3.43
C ALA A 58 -3.60 5.04 2.08
N LEU A 59 -3.99 3.76 2.08
CA LEU A 59 -4.43 3.03 0.89
C LEU A 59 -5.65 3.66 0.21
N THR A 60 -6.48 4.39 0.96
CA THR A 60 -7.70 5.04 0.43
C THR A 60 -7.47 6.47 -0.08
N LYS A 61 -6.27 7.03 0.11
CA LYS A 61 -5.95 8.40 -0.31
C LYS A 61 -5.67 8.47 -1.80
N ALA A 62 -5.96 9.61 -2.44
CA ALA A 62 -5.69 9.85 -3.86
C ALA A 62 -4.20 9.97 -4.21
N ASN A 63 -3.29 9.96 -3.22
CA ASN A 63 -1.86 10.11 -3.45
C ASN A 63 -1.23 8.74 -3.75
N LEU A 64 -0.90 8.50 -5.02
CA LEU A 64 -0.33 7.24 -5.50
C LEU A 64 0.97 6.86 -4.79
N GLN A 65 1.85 7.83 -4.54
CA GLN A 65 3.12 7.58 -3.84
C GLN A 65 2.88 7.10 -2.40
N LEU A 66 1.92 7.73 -1.71
CA LEU A 66 1.54 7.31 -0.36
C LEU A 66 0.85 5.94 -0.35
N GLN A 67 0.06 5.61 -1.37
CA GLN A 67 -0.54 4.27 -1.51
C GLN A 67 0.53 3.20 -1.70
N LYS A 68 1.51 3.42 -2.59
CA LYS A 68 2.65 2.49 -2.78
C LYS A 68 3.42 2.28 -1.49
N ALA A 69 3.79 3.39 -0.85
CA ALA A 69 4.49 3.41 0.42
C ALA A 69 3.74 2.61 1.51
N ALA A 70 2.42 2.80 1.60
CA ALA A 70 1.57 2.06 2.52
C ALA A 70 1.50 0.56 2.21
N CYS A 71 1.43 0.15 0.93
CA CYS A 71 1.50 -1.27 0.55
C CYS A 71 2.82 -1.93 1.01
N LEU A 72 3.96 -1.26 0.82
CA LEU A 72 5.26 -1.77 1.26
C LEU A 72 5.37 -1.84 2.79
N ALA A 73 4.81 -0.84 3.47
CA ALA A 73 4.78 -0.83 4.92
C ALA A 73 3.91 -1.96 5.49
N LEU A 74 2.73 -2.21 4.90
CA LEU A 74 1.84 -3.32 5.29
C LEU A 74 2.48 -4.70 5.07
N LYS A 75 3.26 -4.85 3.99
CA LYS A 75 4.10 -6.04 3.77
C LYS A 75 5.10 -6.22 4.92
N SER A 76 5.79 -5.16 5.31
CA SER A 76 6.79 -5.19 6.40
C SER A 76 6.18 -5.50 7.77
N LEU A 77 4.91 -5.19 7.95
CA LEU A 77 4.14 -5.48 9.17
C LEU A 77 3.49 -6.87 9.18
N GLU A 78 3.55 -7.62 8.07
CA GLU A 78 2.81 -8.86 7.85
C GLU A 78 1.31 -8.71 8.17
N ALA A 79 0.72 -7.59 7.71
CA ALA A 79 -0.63 -7.16 8.06
C ALA A 79 -1.73 -7.90 7.27
N THR A 80 -2.03 -9.15 7.66
CA THR A 80 -3.10 -9.96 7.03
C THR A 80 -4.49 -9.32 7.15
N GLU A 81 -4.72 -8.46 8.14
CA GLU A 81 -5.96 -7.70 8.29
C GLU A 81 -6.23 -6.73 7.13
N SER A 82 -5.18 -6.36 6.38
CA SER A 82 -5.28 -5.45 5.24
C SER A 82 -5.66 -6.15 3.92
N ILE A 83 -5.74 -7.49 3.88
CA ILE A 83 -5.95 -8.29 2.67
C ILE A 83 -7.14 -7.80 1.84
N LYS A 84 -8.30 -7.58 2.46
CA LYS A 84 -9.50 -7.15 1.74
C LYS A 84 -9.30 -5.82 1.00
N MET A 85 -8.50 -4.91 1.55
CA MET A 85 -8.22 -3.61 0.94
C MET A 85 -7.10 -3.68 -0.09
N LEU A 86 -6.14 -4.60 0.08
CA LEU A 86 -5.14 -4.87 -0.96
C LEU A 86 -5.78 -5.51 -2.19
N VAL A 87 -6.76 -6.40 -2.00
CA VAL A 87 -7.56 -6.99 -3.09
C VAL A 87 -8.26 -5.92 -3.93
N THR A 88 -8.85 -4.88 -3.31
CA THR A 88 -9.47 -3.78 -4.08
C THR A 88 -8.43 -2.98 -4.87
N LEU A 89 -7.24 -2.76 -4.30
CA LEU A 89 -6.14 -2.08 -5.01
C LEU A 89 -5.53 -2.90 -6.15
N CYS A 90 -5.56 -4.23 -6.07
CA CYS A 90 -5.15 -5.11 -7.18
C CYS A 90 -6.03 -4.91 -8.43
N GLN A 91 -7.23 -4.34 -8.26
CA GLN A 91 -8.15 -4.00 -9.35
C GLN A 91 -8.05 -2.52 -9.79
N SER A 92 -7.14 -1.72 -9.22
CA SER A 92 -6.94 -0.31 -9.56
C SER A 92 -6.67 -0.11 -11.05
N ASP A 93 -7.10 1.02 -11.63
CA ASP A 93 -6.75 1.38 -13.01
C ASP A 93 -5.27 1.74 -13.17
N THR A 94 -4.60 2.12 -12.08
CA THR A 94 -3.18 2.48 -12.08
C THR A 94 -2.30 1.23 -12.00
N GLU A 95 -1.55 0.96 -13.07
CA GLU A 95 -0.71 -0.24 -13.18
C GLU A 95 0.29 -0.39 -12.03
N GLU A 96 1.00 0.68 -11.70
CA GLU A 96 2.00 0.65 -10.64
C GLU A 96 1.39 0.30 -9.27
N ILE A 97 0.17 0.76 -8.98
CA ILE A 97 -0.55 0.44 -7.75
C ILE A 97 -0.97 -1.03 -7.75
N ARG A 98 -1.47 -1.53 -8.88
CA ARG A 98 -1.83 -2.96 -9.00
C ARG A 98 -0.64 -3.86 -8.73
N THR A 99 0.51 -3.56 -9.34
CA THR A 99 1.72 -4.37 -9.19
C THR A 99 2.16 -4.43 -7.73
N VAL A 100 2.33 -3.27 -7.09
CA VAL A 100 2.76 -3.21 -5.68
C VAL A 100 1.73 -3.85 -4.75
N ALA A 101 0.42 -3.62 -4.98
CA ALA A 101 -0.62 -4.24 -4.17
C ALA A 101 -0.66 -5.77 -4.33
N SER A 102 -0.44 -6.28 -5.55
CA SER A 102 -0.40 -7.72 -5.83
C SER A 102 0.80 -8.38 -5.16
N GLU A 103 1.98 -7.78 -5.28
CA GLU A 103 3.20 -8.25 -4.62
C GLU A 103 3.07 -8.24 -3.09
N THR A 104 2.53 -7.14 -2.53
CA THR A 104 2.23 -7.06 -1.09
C THR A 104 1.25 -8.15 -0.69
N LEU A 105 0.14 -8.30 -1.41
CA LEU A 105 -0.88 -9.30 -1.08
C LEU A 105 -0.31 -10.73 -1.10
N LEU A 106 0.47 -11.08 -2.11
CA LEU A 106 1.12 -12.39 -2.23
C LEU A 106 2.18 -12.64 -1.14
N SER A 107 2.76 -11.58 -0.56
CA SER A 107 3.70 -11.69 0.55
C SER A 107 3.04 -11.95 1.91
N LEU A 108 1.72 -11.78 2.03
CA LEU A 108 0.95 -12.03 3.26
C LEU A 108 0.59 -13.51 3.46
N GLY A 109 1.42 -14.41 2.95
CA GLY A 109 1.29 -15.85 3.15
C GLY A 109 0.14 -16.49 2.37
N GLU A 110 -0.43 -17.55 2.94
CA GLU A 110 -1.47 -18.35 2.29
C GLU A 110 -2.79 -17.58 2.09
N ASP A 111 -3.24 -16.84 3.10
CA ASP A 111 -4.47 -16.04 3.00
C ASP A 111 -4.38 -15.01 1.87
N GLY A 112 -3.22 -14.37 1.71
CA GLY A 112 -2.97 -13.42 0.65
C GLY A 112 -2.99 -14.07 -0.74
N ARG A 113 -2.34 -15.23 -0.90
CA ARG A 113 -2.38 -16.02 -2.14
C ARG A 113 -3.79 -16.47 -2.51
N LEU A 114 -4.53 -17.02 -1.54
CA LEU A 114 -5.93 -17.45 -1.75
C LEU A 114 -6.84 -16.29 -2.14
N ALA A 115 -6.63 -15.11 -1.55
CA ALA A 115 -7.35 -13.90 -1.94
C ALA A 115 -6.99 -13.44 -3.35
N TYR A 116 -5.71 -13.51 -3.73
CA TYR A 116 -5.26 -13.15 -5.08
C TYR A 116 -5.80 -14.11 -6.15
N GLU A 117 -5.78 -15.42 -5.92
CA GLU A 117 -6.34 -16.41 -6.85
C GLU A 117 -7.86 -16.24 -7.07
N GLN A 118 -8.57 -15.69 -6.08
CA GLN A 118 -9.99 -15.37 -6.21
C GLN A 118 -10.24 -14.11 -7.04
N LEU A 119 -9.26 -13.20 -7.19
CA LEU A 119 -9.41 -12.02 -8.06
C LEU A 119 -9.62 -12.41 -9.51
N ASP A 120 -8.93 -13.44 -10.01
CA ASP A 120 -9.01 -13.88 -11.41
C ASP A 120 -10.36 -14.54 -11.74
N LYS A 121 -11.08 -15.00 -10.70
CA LYS A 121 -12.40 -15.65 -10.84
C LYS A 121 -13.54 -14.65 -11.04
N PHE A 122 -13.30 -13.36 -10.82
CA PHE A 122 -14.27 -12.30 -11.06
C PHE A 122 -13.70 -11.35 -12.13
N PRO A 123 -14.14 -11.46 -13.40
CA PRO A 123 -13.66 -10.58 -14.45
C PRO A 123 -13.90 -9.13 -14.02
N ARG A 124 -12.91 -8.28 -14.26
CA ARG A 124 -13.09 -6.85 -14.11
C ARG A 124 -14.27 -6.46 -14.99
N ASP A 125 -15.33 -5.95 -14.40
CA ASP A 125 -16.30 -5.14 -15.12
C ASP A 125 -15.55 -3.87 -15.53
N CYS A 126 -14.78 -3.99 -16.62
CA CYS A 126 -14.15 -2.89 -17.32
C CYS A 126 -15.28 -2.04 -17.86
N VAL A 127 -15.88 -1.20 -17.02
CA VAL A 127 -16.74 -0.12 -17.49
C VAL A 127 -15.80 0.83 -18.21
N LYS A 128 -15.64 0.59 -19.51
CA LYS A 128 -15.01 1.50 -20.45
C LYS A 128 -15.85 2.76 -20.41
N VAL A 129 -15.51 3.70 -19.52
CA VAL A 129 -16.06 5.05 -19.53
C VAL A 129 -15.60 5.65 -20.84
N GLY A 130 -16.46 5.54 -21.85
CA GLY A 130 -16.20 6.03 -23.19
C GLY A 130 -15.82 7.49 -23.11
N GLY A 131 -14.60 7.81 -23.57
CA GLY A 131 -14.20 9.17 -23.84
C GLY A 131 -15.21 9.78 -24.80
N ARG A 132 -16.06 10.67 -24.29
CA ARG A 132 -16.91 11.52 -25.11
C ARG A 132 -15.99 12.38 -25.97
N HIS A 133 -15.87 12.01 -27.23
CA HIS A 133 -15.48 12.94 -28.28
C HIS A 133 -16.56 14.03 -28.34
N GLY A 134 -16.15 15.26 -28.08
CA GLY A 134 -16.90 16.46 -28.42
C GLY A 134 -15.88 17.57 -28.67
N THR A 135 -15.97 18.41 -29.69
CA THR A 135 -16.94 18.56 -30.77
C THR A 135 -16.21 19.44 -31.79
N GLU A 136 -16.28 19.11 -33.08
CA GLU A 136 -15.89 20.05 -34.15
C GLU A 136 -16.69 21.35 -34.03
N VAL A 137 -16.02 22.49 -34.10
CA VAL A 137 -16.65 23.72 -34.57
C VAL A 137 -15.76 24.31 -35.66
N ALA A 138 -16.04 23.91 -36.90
CA ALA A 138 -15.59 24.62 -38.07
C ALA A 138 -16.24 26.01 -38.06
N THR A 139 -15.44 27.04 -37.85
CA THR A 139 -15.84 28.44 -38.04
C THR A 139 -15.63 28.77 -39.52
N ALA A 140 -16.72 28.97 -40.24
CA ALA A 140 -16.72 29.60 -41.56
C ALA A 140 -17.44 30.93 -41.44
N PHE A 141 -16.70 32.03 -41.63
CA PHE A 141 -17.16 33.30 -42.21
C PHE A 141 -15.94 34.08 -42.71
#